data_AF-A0AAU4PIV4-F1
#
_entry.id   AF-A0AAU4PIV4-F1
#
_cell.length_a   1.000
_cell.length_b   1.000
_cell.length_c   1.000
_cell.angle_alpha   90.00
_cell.angle_beta   90.00
_cell.angle_gamma   90.00
#
_symmetry.space_group_name_H-M   'P 1'
#
loop_
_entity.id
_entity.type
_entity.pdbx_description
1 polymer ?
#
loop_
_entity_poly.entity_id
_entity_poly.type
_entity_poly.pdbx_seq_one_letter_code
_entity_poly.pdbx_strand_id
1 'polypeptide(L)'
;MDLEFARTFASRWQDDWNSHDLERILTHYHQDVTFSSPMIARFTGDPSGTVRGKDQLRAYWARGLELIPDLEFAVMDVRVSVDTLVIDYRNQIGGRVYEVLTFRDGLVTGGLGAYGETLAR
;
A
#
# COMPACT_ATOMS: atom_id res chain seq x y z
N MET A 1 -10.72 -15.40 1.37
CA MET A 1 -9.46 -15.31 0.62
C MET A 1 -8.59 -16.48 1.05
N ASP A 2 -7.87 -17.12 0.13
CA ASP A 2 -6.88 -18.14 0.48
C ASP A 2 -5.45 -17.59 0.42
N LEU A 3 -4.51 -18.37 0.96
CA LEU A 3 -3.10 -17.98 1.02
C LEU A 3 -2.42 -17.99 -0.36
N GLU A 4 -2.92 -18.73 -1.33
CA GLU A 4 -2.33 -18.79 -2.67
C GLU A 4 -2.59 -17.49 -3.44
N PHE A 5 -3.84 -17.03 -3.42
CA PHE A 5 -4.22 -15.71 -3.91
C PHE A 5 -3.38 -14.62 -3.24
N ALA A 6 -3.28 -14.66 -1.91
CA ALA A 6 -2.55 -13.63 -1.15
C ALA A 6 -1.07 -13.54 -1.50
N ARG A 7 -0.38 -14.69 -1.65
CA ARG A 7 1.03 -14.71 -2.07
C ARG A 7 1.19 -14.20 -3.50
N THR A 8 0.29 -14.60 -4.40
CA THR A 8 0.30 -14.15 -5.79
C THR A 8 0.07 -12.63 -5.89
N PHE A 9 -0.91 -12.12 -5.15
CA PHE A 9 -1.20 -10.69 -5.07
C PHE A 9 -0.01 -9.93 -4.50
N ALA A 10 0.54 -10.35 -3.35
CA ALA A 10 1.66 -9.67 -2.70
C ALA A 10 2.93 -9.65 -3.57
N SER A 11 3.21 -10.73 -4.31
CA SER A 11 4.34 -10.76 -5.26
C SER A 11 4.15 -9.74 -6.39
N ARG A 12 2.96 -9.69 -6.99
CA ARG A 12 2.66 -8.72 -8.06
C ARG A 12 2.65 -7.28 -7.54
N TRP A 13 2.06 -7.07 -6.37
CA TRP A 13 2.05 -5.80 -5.67
C TRP A 13 3.49 -5.32 -5.44
N GLN A 14 4.38 -6.19 -4.96
CA GLN A 14 5.80 -5.86 -4.78
C GLN A 14 6.46 -5.47 -6.11
N ASP A 15 6.29 -6.28 -7.16
CA ASP A 15 6.91 -6.04 -8.46
C ASP A 15 6.42 -4.74 -9.10
N ASP A 16 5.13 -4.43 -8.97
CA ASP A 16 4.54 -3.19 -9.50
C ASP A 16 5.01 -1.97 -8.70
N TRP A 17 5.08 -2.06 -7.37
CA TRP A 17 5.67 -0.99 -6.55
C TRP A 17 7.14 -0.76 -6.88
N ASN A 18 7.93 -1.82 -7.00
CA ASN A 18 9.37 -1.73 -7.32
C ASN A 18 9.65 -1.28 -8.75
N SER A 19 8.64 -1.32 -9.64
CA SER A 19 8.75 -0.77 -10.99
C SER A 19 8.56 0.75 -11.04
N HIS A 20 8.08 1.36 -9.95
CA HIS A 20 7.69 2.78 -9.85
C HIS A 20 6.63 3.21 -10.89
N ASP A 21 5.96 2.27 -11.54
CA ASP A 21 4.87 2.53 -12.48
C ASP A 21 3.55 2.71 -11.71
N LEU A 22 3.19 3.98 -11.50
CA LEU A 22 2.00 4.36 -10.76
C LEU A 22 0.71 3.76 -11.34
N GLU A 23 0.60 3.66 -12.66
CA GLU A 23 -0.63 3.14 -13.27
C GLU A 23 -0.75 1.62 -13.07
N ARG A 24 0.37 0.90 -13.10
CA ARG A 24 0.40 -0.53 -12.71
C ARG A 24 0.01 -0.73 -11.26
N ILE A 25 0.57 0.06 -10.33
CA ILE A 25 0.22 0.02 -8.90
C ILE A 25 -1.29 0.23 -8.73
N LEU A 26 -1.86 1.24 -9.39
CA LEU A 26 -3.28 1.59 -9.26
C LEU A 26 -4.23 0.55 -9.85
N THR A 27 -3.77 -0.42 -10.66
CA THR A 27 -4.63 -1.50 -11.17
C THR A 27 -5.16 -2.41 -10.07
N HIS A 28 -4.44 -2.52 -8.95
CA HIS A 28 -4.82 -3.36 -7.80
C HIS A 28 -6.00 -2.81 -7.00
N TYR A 29 -6.31 -1.52 -7.15
CA TYR A 29 -7.23 -0.81 -6.28
C TYR A 29 -8.56 -0.53 -6.98
N HIS A 30 -9.66 -0.55 -6.23
CA HIS A 30 -10.98 -0.19 -6.72
C HIS A 30 -11.11 1.33 -6.89
N GLN A 31 -12.09 1.81 -7.67
CA GLN A 31 -12.29 3.24 -7.91
C GLN A 31 -12.71 4.02 -6.65
N ASP A 32 -13.45 3.37 -5.75
CA ASP A 32 -13.95 3.93 -4.48
C ASP A 32 -13.01 3.66 -3.28
N VAL A 33 -11.76 3.25 -3.55
CA VAL A 33 -10.80 2.87 -2.50
C VAL A 33 -10.63 3.93 -1.43
N THR A 34 -10.62 3.53 -0.17
CA THR A 34 -10.24 4.39 0.96
C THR A 34 -8.92 3.90 1.54
N PHE A 35 -7.94 4.78 1.68
CA PHE A 35 -6.63 4.43 2.23
C PHE A 35 -6.25 5.35 3.37
N SER A 36 -5.80 4.80 4.49
CA SER A 36 -5.38 5.56 5.67
C SER A 36 -3.98 5.19 6.13
N SER A 37 -3.19 6.20 6.50
CA SER A 37 -1.87 5.99 7.12
C SER A 37 -1.37 7.24 7.83
N PRO A 38 -0.47 7.11 8.82
CA PRO A 38 0.20 8.27 9.41
C PRO A 38 1.05 9.05 8.39
N MET A 39 1.55 8.38 7.34
CA MET A 39 2.28 9.05 6.26
C MET A 39 1.38 9.96 5.44
N ILE A 40 0.13 9.55 5.15
CA ILE A 40 -0.83 10.43 4.48
C ILE A 40 -1.02 11.70 5.31
N ALA A 41 -1.26 11.58 6.62
CA ALA A 41 -1.43 12.74 7.49
C ALA A 41 -0.22 13.69 7.44
N ARG A 42 1.01 13.13 7.46
CA ARG A 42 2.25 13.90 7.37
C ARG A 42 2.41 14.60 6.03
N PHE A 43 2.00 13.97 4.93
CA PHE A 43 2.17 14.51 3.58
C PHE A 43 1.08 15.50 3.17
N THR A 44 -0.16 15.29 3.59
CA THR A 44 -1.30 16.14 3.22
C THR A 44 -1.58 17.23 4.25
N GLY A 45 -1.11 17.08 5.48
CA GLY A 45 -1.48 17.93 6.62
C GLY A 45 -2.89 17.68 7.16
N ASP A 46 -3.64 16.72 6.59
CA ASP A 46 -4.95 16.32 7.09
C ASP A 46 -4.79 15.33 8.26
N PRO A 47 -5.24 15.67 9.48
CA PRO A 47 -5.14 14.79 10.64
C PRO A 47 -5.93 13.49 10.50
N SER A 48 -6.88 13.41 9.56
CA SER A 48 -7.59 12.16 9.24
C SER A 48 -6.66 11.08 8.67
N GLY A 49 -5.54 11.51 8.06
CA GLY A 49 -4.59 10.62 7.39
C GLY A 49 -5.23 9.72 6.34
N THR A 50 -6.33 10.16 5.71
CA THR A 50 -7.16 9.31 4.84
C THR A 50 -7.42 9.97 3.49
N VAL A 51 -7.13 9.23 2.41
CA VAL A 51 -7.53 9.57 1.04
C VAL A 51 -8.70 8.70 0.59
N ARG A 52 -9.58 9.25 -0.25
CA ARG A 52 -10.78 8.56 -0.75
C ARG A 52 -10.88 8.67 -2.27
N GLY A 53 -11.13 7.54 -2.90
CA GLY A 53 -11.17 7.40 -4.35
C GLY A 53 -9.79 7.28 -4.98
N LYS A 54 -9.74 6.61 -6.14
CA LYS A 54 -8.49 6.32 -6.85
C LYS A 54 -7.74 7.58 -7.27
N ASP A 55 -8.42 8.70 -7.54
CA ASP A 55 -7.78 9.95 -7.95
C ASP A 55 -6.99 10.62 -6.82
N GLN A 56 -7.53 10.66 -5.60
CA GLN A 56 -6.78 11.18 -4.44
C GLN A 56 -5.61 10.25 -4.08
N LEU A 57 -5.82 8.95 -4.19
CA LEU A 57 -4.78 7.94 -3.98
C LEU A 57 -3.64 8.09 -5.00
N ARG A 58 -3.98 8.28 -6.29
CA ARG A 58 -3.03 8.57 -7.37
C ARG A 58 -2.19 9.80 -7.05
N ALA A 59 -2.82 10.92 -6.68
CA ALA A 59 -2.11 12.16 -6.37
C ALA A 59 -1.13 11.99 -5.19
N TYR A 60 -1.57 11.26 -4.15
CA TYR A 60 -0.74 10.98 -2.98
C TYR A 60 0.48 10.10 -3.34
N TRP A 61 0.27 9.00 -4.04
CA TRP A 61 1.37 8.08 -4.39
C TRP A 61 2.29 8.61 -5.48
N ALA A 62 1.79 9.39 -6.44
CA ALA A 62 2.65 10.11 -7.38
C ALA A 62 3.68 10.96 -6.61
N ARG A 63 3.21 11.71 -5.61
CA ARG A 63 4.08 12.51 -4.77
C ARG A 63 5.06 11.66 -3.95
N GLY A 64 4.61 10.51 -3.45
CA GLY A 64 5.45 9.54 -2.74
C GLY A 64 6.60 9.01 -3.60
N LEU A 65 6.31 8.61 -4.84
CA LEU A 65 7.30 8.09 -5.79
C LEU A 65 8.32 9.17 -6.23
N GLU A 66 7.88 10.42 -6.39
CA GLU A 66 8.80 11.54 -6.66
C GLU A 66 9.78 11.80 -5.50
N LEU A 67 9.31 11.64 -4.26
CA LEU A 67 10.08 11.93 -3.06
C LEU A 67 11.02 10.79 -2.66
N ILE A 68 10.68 9.56 -3.07
CA ILE A 68 11.42 8.35 -2.74
C ILE A 68 11.76 7.62 -4.05
N PRO A 69 12.69 8.18 -4.86
CA PRO A 69 13.05 7.60 -6.15
C PRO A 69 13.78 6.25 -6.05
N ASP A 70 14.26 5.90 -4.86
CA ASP A 70 14.89 4.62 -4.53
C ASP A 70 13.93 3.66 -3.80
N LEU A 71 12.61 3.89 -3.90
CA LEU A 71 11.60 3.03 -3.26
C LEU A 71 11.81 1.57 -3.67
N GLU A 72 11.96 0.71 -2.68
CA GLU A 72 12.12 -0.73 -2.88
C GLU A 72 11.43 -1.45 -1.73
N PHE A 73 10.51 -2.34 -2.07
CA PHE A 73 9.77 -3.17 -1.16
C PHE A 73 10.25 -4.62 -1.26
N ALA A 74 10.45 -5.24 -0.11
CA ALA A 74 10.71 -6.66 0.03
C ALA A 74 9.62 -7.27 0.92
N VAL A 75 8.69 -8.01 0.32
CA VAL A 75 7.65 -8.75 1.03
C VAL A 75 8.31 -9.86 1.83
N MET A 76 8.07 -9.83 3.13
CA MET A 76 8.63 -10.76 4.10
C MET A 76 7.63 -11.88 4.40
N ASP A 77 6.36 -11.55 4.53
CA ASP A 77 5.30 -12.50 4.84
C ASP A 77 3.90 -11.95 4.49
N VAL A 78 2.90 -12.84 4.48
CA VAL A 78 1.50 -12.48 4.33
C VAL A 78 0.61 -13.20 5.34
N ARG A 79 -0.47 -12.55 5.77
CA ARG A 79 -1.56 -13.14 6.57
C ARG A 79 -2.90 -12.85 5.91
N VAL A 80 -3.86 -13.75 6.05
CA VAL A 80 -5.19 -13.60 5.45
C VAL A 80 -6.31 -13.74 6.47
N SER A 81 -7.40 -13.05 6.19
CA SER A 81 -8.72 -13.23 6.79
C SER A 81 -9.74 -13.55 5.68
N VAL A 82 -11.03 -13.43 5.98
CA VAL A 82 -12.13 -13.72 5.04
C VAL A 82 -12.01 -12.90 3.74
N ASP A 83 -11.79 -11.59 3.87
CA ASP A 83 -11.74 -10.63 2.75
C ASP A 83 -10.53 -9.68 2.82
N THR A 84 -9.60 -9.95 3.75
CA THR A 84 -8.53 -9.03 4.10
C THR A 84 -7.17 -9.73 4.02
N LEU A 85 -6.18 -9.05 3.45
CA LEU A 85 -4.78 -9.44 3.37
C LEU A 85 -3.96 -8.49 4.25
N VAL A 86 -3.01 -9.03 5.01
CA VAL A 86 -1.94 -8.26 5.63
C VAL A 86 -0.64 -8.58 4.91
N ILE A 87 -0.02 -7.57 4.30
CA ILE A 87 1.31 -7.66 3.69
C ILE A 87 2.30 -7.12 4.70
N ASP A 88 3.25 -7.96 5.11
CA ASP A 88 4.40 -7.55 5.91
C ASP A 88 5.60 -7.37 4.97
N TYR A 89 6.10 -6.14 4.85
CA TYR A 89 7.22 -5.83 3.98
C TYR A 89 8.26 -4.93 4.65
N ARG A 90 9.46 -4.97 4.09
CA ARG A 90 10.55 -4.05 4.42
C ARG A 90 10.69 -3.02 3.30
N ASN A 91 10.79 -1.75 3.65
CA ASN A 91 11.02 -0.66 2.71
C ASN A 91 12.52 -0.42 2.43
N GLN A 92 12.84 0.56 1.60
CA GLN A 92 14.19 0.86 1.10
C GLN A 92 15.18 1.26 2.19
N ILE A 93 14.70 1.80 3.32
CA ILE A 93 15.53 2.18 4.46
C ILE A 93 15.58 1.10 5.56
N GLY A 94 15.01 -0.08 5.30
CA GLY A 94 14.99 -1.21 6.24
C GLY A 94 13.83 -1.18 7.25
N GLY A 95 12.93 -0.21 7.17
CA GLY A 95 11.75 -0.10 8.02
C GLY A 95 10.71 -1.18 7.71
N ARG A 96 10.12 -1.77 8.76
CA ARG A 96 9.04 -2.75 8.65
C ARG A 96 7.70 -2.02 8.56
N VAL A 97 6.90 -2.34 7.56
CA VAL A 97 5.56 -1.78 7.34
C VAL A 97 4.58 -2.92 7.10
N TYR A 98 3.37 -2.75 7.63
CA TYR A 98 2.26 -3.65 7.36
C TYR A 98 1.18 -2.92 6.57
N GLU A 99 0.78 -3.46 5.43
CA GLU A 99 -0.43 -3.01 4.72
C GLU A 99 -1.58 -3.98 5.00
N VAL A 100 -2.66 -3.47 5.58
CA VAL A 100 -3.91 -4.21 5.76
C VAL A 100 -4.88 -3.81 4.65
N LEU A 101 -5.17 -4.74 3.76
CA LEU A 101 -5.90 -4.50 2.52
C LEU A 101 -7.19 -5.33 2.51
N THR A 102 -8.34 -4.67 2.40
CA THR A 102 -9.66 -5.32 2.27
C THR A 102 -10.10 -5.34 0.82
N PHE A 103 -10.71 -6.43 0.38
CA PHE A 103 -10.99 -6.72 -1.03
C PHE A 103 -12.48 -6.83 -1.35
N ARG A 104 -12.83 -6.43 -2.56
CA ARG A 104 -14.09 -6.76 -3.24
C ARG A 104 -13.78 -7.09 -4.70
N ASP A 105 -14.25 -8.24 -5.17
CA ASP A 105 -14.08 -8.69 -6.57
C ASP A 105 -12.62 -8.68 -7.06
N GLY A 106 -11.68 -9.06 -6.18
CA GLY A 106 -10.25 -9.11 -6.48
C GLY A 106 -9.52 -7.76 -6.45
N LEU A 107 -10.23 -6.66 -6.19
CA LEU A 107 -9.66 -5.31 -6.06
C LEU A 107 -9.68 -4.83 -4.62
N VAL A 108 -8.67 -4.04 -4.25
CA VAL A 108 -8.57 -3.43 -2.92
C VAL A 108 -9.55 -2.26 -2.80
N THR A 109 -10.45 -2.34 -1.83
CA THR A 109 -11.43 -1.28 -1.50
C THR A 109 -11.03 -0.49 -0.24
N GLY A 110 -10.24 -1.09 0.64
CA GLY A 110 -9.74 -0.46 1.86
C GLY A 110 -8.27 -0.77 2.08
N GLY A 111 -7.49 0.21 2.51
CA GLY A 111 -6.08 0.03 2.85
C GLY A 111 -5.67 0.79 4.09
N LEU A 112 -4.89 0.14 4.97
CA LEU A 112 -4.28 0.76 6.14
C LEU A 112 -2.78 0.54 6.08
N GLY A 113 -2.00 1.61 6.05
CA GLY A 113 -0.55 1.55 6.23
C GLY A 113 -0.20 1.66 7.71
N ALA A 114 0.30 0.58 8.30
CA ALA A 114 0.72 0.51 9.70
C ALA A 114 2.25 0.53 9.80
N TYR A 115 2.76 1.54 10.49
CA TYR A 115 4.20 1.82 10.62
C TYR A 115 4.62 1.72 12.08
N GLY A 116 5.84 1.23 12.31
CA GLY A 116 6.50 1.28 13.61
C GLY A 116 7.33 2.56 13.80
N GLU A 117 8.27 2.52 14.75
CA GLU A 117 9.18 3.66 15.07
C GLU A 117 10.06 4.10 13.88
N THR A 118 10.23 3.25 12.87
CA THR A 118 11.08 3.49 11.68
C THR A 118 10.43 4.36 10.61
N LEU A 119 9.52 5.27 10.98
CA LEU A 119 8.93 6.20 10.01
C LEU A 119 10.06 6.97 9.32
N ALA A 120 10.13 6.80 8.00
CA ALA A 120 11.17 7.32 7.14
C ALA A 120 11.47 8.79 7.43
N ARG A 121 12.77 9.11 7.47
CA ARG A 121 13.25 10.49 7.54
C ARG A 121 12.61 11.30 6.42
#